data_AF-A0A970Q6F5-F1
#
_entry.id   AF-A0A970Q6F5-F1
#
_cell.length_a   1.000
_cell.length_b   1.000
_cell.length_c   1.000
_cell.angle_alpha   90.00
_cell.angle_beta   90.00
_cell.angle_gamma   90.00
#
_symmetry.space_group_name_H-M   'P 1'
#
loop_
_entity.id
_entity.type
_entity.pdbx_description
1 polymer ?
#
loop_
_entity_poly.entity_id
_entity_poly.type
_entity_poly.pdbx_seq_one_letter_code
_entity_poly.pdbx_strand_id
1 'polypeptide(L)'
;MAVLKERLKQNEGFTLVEILVALAILGILIPPVIGLFTAASASNLRSVRNTVALTVARDIMDRIKAGEINTSNQYQEIEYYREKHQVEIFVPGIPSGAGNALDLLRVYVTPRQGMDPQTEGIMLASYATNVFIDEIDTTQLYDPGPGGGGYDDGVPGPGDDNDPDKLWSDYYEYVLGLETIGSNLMPTVSVLPLILLDKLDGIETLRQAMEASYLILHKAKKPYPPKGYFLSWRYLKNTTKEYYGYSIQPNDYKKYQPYQPNS
;
A
#
# COMPACT_ATOMS: atom_id res chain seq x y z
N MET A 1 -56.10 44.89 3.96
CA MET A 1 -55.37 43.63 3.65
C MET A 1 -54.22 43.90 2.67
N ALA A 2 -53.26 44.73 3.06
CA ALA A 2 -52.12 45.12 2.20
C ALA A 2 -50.78 44.54 2.69
N VAL A 3 -50.79 43.62 3.66
CA VAL A 3 -49.59 43.09 4.33
C VAL A 3 -49.13 41.74 3.75
N LEU A 4 -49.88 41.17 2.79
CA LEU A 4 -49.56 39.87 2.18
C LEU A 4 -48.89 39.96 0.79
N LYS A 5 -48.46 41.16 0.36
CA LYS A 5 -47.88 41.35 -0.99
C LYS A 5 -46.35 41.52 -1.02
N GLU A 6 -45.68 41.60 0.13
CA GLU A 6 -44.23 41.86 0.21
C GLU A 6 -43.33 40.63 0.44
N ARG A 7 -43.88 39.42 0.56
CA ARG A 7 -43.07 38.20 0.77
C ARG A 7 -42.88 37.33 -0.49
N LEU A 8 -42.99 37.90 -1.69
CA LEU A 8 -42.80 37.15 -2.95
C LEU A 8 -41.73 37.76 -3.87
N LYS A 9 -40.75 38.47 -3.31
CA LYS A 9 -39.66 39.10 -4.08
C LYS A 9 -38.29 38.76 -3.49
N GLN A 10 -37.99 37.48 -3.28
CA GLN A 10 -36.64 37.02 -2.91
C GLN A 10 -36.26 35.70 -3.58
N ASN A 11 -36.73 35.45 -4.81
CA ASN A 11 -36.20 34.41 -5.68
C ASN A 11 -35.45 35.07 -6.84
N GLU A 12 -34.43 35.87 -6.52
CA GLU A 12 -33.46 36.27 -7.53
C GLU A 12 -32.54 35.07 -7.76
N GLY A 13 -32.77 34.35 -8.87
CA GLY A 13 -31.88 33.28 -9.29
C GLY A 13 -30.47 33.83 -9.54
N PHE A 14 -29.45 32.99 -9.32
CA PHE A 14 -28.05 33.37 -9.55
C PHE A 14 -27.87 34.03 -10.91
N THR A 15 -27.16 35.15 -10.93
CA THR A 15 -26.80 35.80 -12.19
C THR A 15 -25.78 34.95 -12.94
N LEU A 16 -25.79 35.00 -14.28
CA LEU A 16 -24.81 34.29 -15.11
C LEU A 16 -23.36 34.65 -14.73
N VAL A 17 -23.16 35.92 -14.36
CA VAL A 17 -21.85 36.46 -13.95
C VAL A 17 -21.37 35.82 -12.65
N GLU A 18 -22.26 35.65 -11.66
CA GLU A 18 -21.89 34.98 -10.40
C GLU A 18 -21.47 33.53 -10.61
N ILE A 19 -22.17 32.79 -11.48
CA ILE A 19 -21.82 31.40 -11.81
C ILE A 19 -20.44 31.34 -12.50
N LEU A 20 -20.18 32.26 -13.44
CA LEU A 20 -18.88 32.37 -14.11
C LEU A 20 -17.74 32.67 -13.14
N VAL A 21 -17.94 33.62 -12.23
CA VAL A 21 -16.95 33.98 -11.22
C VAL A 21 -16.72 32.81 -10.25
N ALA A 22 -17.78 32.14 -9.80
CA ALA A 22 -17.66 30.97 -8.92
C ALA A 22 -16.87 29.83 -9.59
N LEU A 23 -17.14 29.51 -10.86
CA LEU A 23 -16.40 28.51 -11.62
C LEU A 23 -14.93 28.90 -11.84
N ALA A 24 -14.65 30.18 -12.08
CA ALA A 24 -13.28 30.68 -12.22
C ALA A 24 -12.50 30.53 -10.91
N ILE A 25 -13.09 30.93 -9.78
CA ILE A 25 -12.47 30.77 -8.45
C ILE A 25 -12.27 29.28 -8.14
N LEU A 26 -13.27 28.46 -8.38
CA LEU A 26 -13.20 27.02 -8.15
C LEU A 26 -12.08 26.36 -8.98
N GLY A 27 -11.94 26.75 -10.25
CA GLY A 27 -10.88 26.26 -11.12
C GLY A 27 -9.47 26.59 -10.64
N ILE A 28 -9.29 27.73 -9.96
CA ILE A 28 -8.01 28.14 -9.36
C ILE A 28 -7.73 27.35 -8.06
N LEU A 29 -8.77 27.02 -7.29
CA LEU A 29 -8.64 26.38 -5.97
C LEU A 29 -8.51 24.86 -6.03
N ILE A 30 -9.07 24.18 -7.03
CA ILE A 30 -9.02 22.71 -7.12
C ILE A 30 -7.57 22.15 -7.23
N PRO A 31 -6.69 22.69 -8.10
CA PRO A 31 -5.35 22.12 -8.30
C PRO A 31 -4.50 21.99 -7.02
N PRO A 32 -4.34 23.04 -6.17
CA PRO A 32 -3.55 22.90 -4.95
C PRO A 32 -4.17 21.91 -3.95
N VAL A 33 -5.50 21.80 -3.89
CA VAL A 33 -6.19 20.84 -3.02
C VAL A 33 -5.86 19.40 -3.44
N ILE A 34 -5.95 19.08 -4.73
CA ILE A 34 -5.59 17.76 -5.25
C ILE A 34 -4.11 17.44 -4.97
N GLY A 35 -3.23 18.44 -5.10
CA GLY A 35 -1.80 18.30 -4.78
C GLY A 35 -1.56 17.89 -3.33
N LEU A 36 -2.26 18.54 -2.38
CA LEU A 36 -2.19 18.20 -0.95
C LEU A 36 -2.70 16.79 -0.67
N PHE A 37 -3.83 16.39 -1.24
CA PHE A 37 -4.37 15.03 -1.09
C PHE A 37 -3.43 13.97 -1.64
N THR A 38 -2.84 14.21 -2.82
CA THR A 38 -1.89 13.26 -3.43
C THR A 38 -0.64 13.11 -2.58
N ALA A 39 -0.10 14.22 -2.06
CA ALA A 39 1.06 14.20 -1.18
C ALA A 39 0.74 13.49 0.15
N ALA A 40 -0.43 13.76 0.74
CA ALA A 40 -0.88 13.12 1.96
C ALA A 40 -1.07 11.61 1.77
N SER A 41 -1.72 11.18 0.67
CA SER A 41 -1.91 9.77 0.34
C SER A 41 -0.56 9.05 0.14
N ALA A 42 0.35 9.66 -0.64
CA ALA A 42 1.70 9.11 -0.84
C ALA A 42 2.49 9.01 0.47
N SER A 43 2.37 10.00 1.36
CA SER A 43 3.01 9.96 2.68
C SER A 43 2.39 8.89 3.57
N ASN A 44 1.07 8.75 3.54
CA ASN A 44 0.36 7.76 4.34
C ASN A 44 0.77 6.34 3.94
N LEU A 45 0.82 6.06 2.63
CA LEU A 45 1.28 4.76 2.13
C LEU A 45 2.72 4.44 2.56
N ARG A 46 3.61 5.43 2.55
CA ARG A 46 4.97 5.25 3.08
C ARG A 46 4.96 4.95 4.58
N SER A 47 4.15 5.67 5.37
CA SER A 47 4.01 5.42 6.80
C SER A 47 3.48 4.02 7.11
N VAL A 48 2.45 3.56 6.38
CA VAL A 48 1.89 2.22 6.57
C VAL A 48 2.95 1.15 6.30
N ARG A 49 3.67 1.24 5.19
CA ARG A 49 4.72 0.26 4.86
C ARG A 49 5.89 0.29 5.85
N ASN A 50 6.28 1.47 6.31
CA ASN A 50 7.31 1.60 7.34
C ASN A 50 6.84 0.99 8.66
N THR A 51 5.55 1.13 9.00
CA THR A 51 4.96 0.52 10.19
C THR A 51 4.98 -1.01 10.08
N VAL A 52 4.63 -1.56 8.92
CA VAL A 52 4.72 -3.01 8.66
C VAL A 52 6.16 -3.51 8.82
N ALA A 53 7.13 -2.85 8.17
CA ALA A 53 8.54 -3.23 8.28
C ALA A 53 9.06 -3.15 9.73
N LEU A 54 8.65 -2.12 10.48
CA LEU A 54 8.99 -1.97 11.89
C LEU A 54 8.39 -3.08 12.76
N THR A 55 7.12 -3.42 12.54
CA THR A 55 6.44 -4.51 13.25
C THR A 55 7.11 -5.85 12.96
N VAL A 56 7.45 -6.13 11.71
CA VAL A 56 8.18 -7.35 11.32
C VAL A 56 9.56 -7.38 11.94
N ALA A 57 10.30 -6.27 11.91
CA ALA A 57 11.62 -6.17 12.54
C ALA A 57 11.56 -6.47 14.03
N ARG A 58 10.52 -5.95 14.71
CA ARG A 58 10.29 -6.13 16.14
C ARG A 58 9.93 -7.57 16.47
N ASP A 59 9.01 -8.16 15.71
CA ASP A 59 8.56 -9.54 15.91
C ASP A 59 9.71 -10.53 15.72
N ILE A 60 10.50 -10.38 14.64
CA ILE A 60 11.70 -11.19 14.41
C ILE A 60 12.70 -11.03 15.56
N MET A 61 12.94 -9.79 16.02
CA MET A 61 13.84 -9.53 17.12
C MET A 61 13.37 -10.18 18.42
N ASP A 62 12.08 -10.09 18.74
CA ASP A 62 11.51 -10.65 19.96
C ASP A 62 11.51 -12.18 19.91
N ARG A 63 11.23 -12.79 18.75
CA ARG A 63 11.32 -14.24 18.55
C ARG A 63 12.76 -14.77 18.57
N ILE A 64 13.74 -14.00 18.09
CA ILE A 64 15.17 -14.35 18.26
C ILE A 64 15.55 -14.30 19.75
N LYS A 65 15.13 -13.26 20.49
CA LYS A 65 15.39 -13.15 21.93
C LYS A 65 14.72 -14.27 22.74
N ALA A 66 13.55 -14.71 22.32
CA ALA A 66 12.82 -15.81 22.94
C ALA A 66 13.41 -17.19 22.61
N GLY A 67 14.38 -17.27 21.69
CA GLY A 67 14.98 -18.54 21.23
C GLY A 67 14.15 -19.31 20.19
N GLU A 68 13.00 -18.77 19.78
CA GLU A 68 12.16 -19.36 18.74
C GLU A 68 12.83 -19.33 17.37
N ILE A 69 13.56 -18.25 17.07
CA ILE A 69 14.39 -18.11 15.87
C ILE A 69 15.86 -18.23 16.28
N ASN A 70 16.53 -19.24 15.79
CA ASN A 70 17.94 -19.54 16.06
C ASN A 70 18.67 -19.93 14.77
N THR A 71 19.97 -20.19 14.85
CA THR A 71 20.81 -20.49 13.68
C THR A 71 20.30 -21.66 12.83
N SER A 72 19.56 -22.62 13.41
CA SER A 72 19.06 -23.80 12.70
C SER A 72 17.81 -23.53 11.85
N ASN A 73 16.93 -22.63 12.27
CA ASN A 73 15.65 -22.35 11.59
C ASN A 73 15.52 -20.92 11.05
N GLN A 74 16.48 -20.03 11.31
CA GLN A 74 16.47 -18.63 10.91
C GLN A 74 16.15 -18.42 9.43
N TYR A 75 16.71 -19.23 8.53
CA TYR A 75 16.46 -19.09 7.09
C TYR A 75 14.99 -19.34 6.73
N GLN A 76 14.37 -20.37 7.31
CA GLN A 76 12.98 -20.73 7.02
C GLN A 76 12.00 -19.68 7.58
N GLU A 77 12.24 -19.27 8.82
CA GLU A 77 11.43 -18.25 9.48
C GLU A 77 11.51 -16.90 8.77
N ILE A 78 12.73 -16.46 8.41
CA ILE A 78 12.92 -15.21 7.67
C ILE A 78 12.21 -15.26 6.31
N GLU A 79 12.33 -16.36 5.56
CA GLU A 79 11.63 -16.47 4.27
C GLU A 79 10.11 -16.42 4.42
N TYR A 80 9.55 -17.06 5.46
CA TYR A 80 8.12 -16.95 5.76
C TYR A 80 7.68 -15.48 5.95
N TYR A 81 8.45 -14.66 6.68
CA TYR A 81 8.14 -13.23 6.80
C TYR A 81 8.29 -12.47 5.48
N ARG A 82 9.32 -12.77 4.69
CA ARG A 82 9.54 -12.13 3.38
C ARG A 82 8.37 -12.37 2.43
N GLU A 83 7.89 -13.61 2.36
CA GLU A 83 6.76 -13.98 1.52
C GLU A 83 5.44 -13.40 2.04
N LYS A 84 5.18 -13.52 3.35
CA LYS A 84 3.93 -13.08 3.97
C LYS A 84 3.75 -11.56 3.94
N HIS A 85 4.82 -10.81 4.20
CA HIS A 85 4.76 -9.36 4.35
C HIS A 85 5.33 -8.59 3.15
N GLN A 86 5.86 -9.27 2.14
CA GLN A 86 6.48 -8.67 0.95
C GLN A 86 7.59 -7.66 1.30
N VAL A 87 8.46 -8.06 2.24
CA VAL A 87 9.59 -7.28 2.75
C VAL A 87 10.90 -8.00 2.44
N GLU A 88 12.02 -7.27 2.39
CA GLU A 88 13.36 -7.87 2.47
C GLU A 88 13.86 -7.77 3.89
N ILE A 89 14.51 -8.83 4.36
CA ILE A 89 14.97 -8.93 5.74
C ILE A 89 16.44 -9.30 5.74
N PHE A 90 17.25 -8.59 6.50
CA PHE A 90 18.63 -8.98 6.78
C PHE A 90 18.89 -8.98 8.28
N VAL A 91 19.41 -10.10 8.76
CA VAL A 91 19.85 -10.28 10.13
C VAL A 91 21.33 -10.65 10.06
N PRO A 92 22.28 -9.74 10.36
CA PRO A 92 23.68 -10.10 10.52
C PRO A 92 23.74 -11.20 11.58
N GLY A 93 24.36 -12.32 11.23
CA GLY A 93 24.20 -13.64 11.85
C GLY A 93 23.96 -13.64 13.36
N ILE A 94 23.06 -14.53 13.80
CA ILE A 94 22.73 -14.68 15.21
C ILE A 94 24.01 -15.08 15.96
N PRO A 95 24.44 -14.32 16.99
CA PRO A 95 25.66 -14.60 17.71
C PRO A 95 25.62 -16.01 18.32
N SER A 96 26.62 -16.84 18.02
CA SER A 96 26.64 -18.26 18.40
C SER A 96 27.22 -18.53 19.79
N GLY A 97 27.16 -17.55 20.70
CA GLY A 97 27.30 -17.79 22.13
C GLY A 97 28.64 -18.30 22.66
N ALA A 98 29.77 -17.87 22.11
CA ALA A 98 31.08 -18.15 22.73
C ALA A 98 31.35 -17.19 23.91
N GLY A 99 30.58 -17.29 25.00
CA GLY A 99 30.79 -16.60 26.28
C GLY A 99 29.60 -15.81 26.82
N ASN A 100 29.66 -15.40 28.10
CA ASN A 100 28.62 -14.59 28.78
C ASN A 100 28.54 -13.13 28.29
N ALA A 101 28.96 -12.85 27.06
CA ALA A 101 28.94 -11.52 26.48
C ALA A 101 27.54 -11.18 25.96
N LEU A 102 27.12 -9.93 26.19
CA LEU A 102 25.96 -9.32 25.55
C LEU A 102 26.32 -9.02 24.09
N ASP A 103 25.61 -9.64 23.16
CA ASP A 103 25.80 -9.37 21.74
C ASP A 103 24.67 -8.47 21.20
N LEU A 104 25.06 -7.54 20.34
CA LEU A 104 24.14 -6.61 19.71
C LEU A 104 23.46 -7.30 18.52
N LEU A 105 22.20 -7.66 18.67
CA LEU A 105 21.36 -8.15 17.59
C LEU A 105 20.84 -6.96 16.78
N ARG A 106 20.99 -7.03 15.47
CA ARG A 106 20.41 -6.06 14.53
C ARG A 106 19.48 -6.79 13.59
N VAL A 107 18.34 -6.20 13.31
CA VAL A 107 17.36 -6.70 12.35
C VAL A 107 17.04 -5.56 11.42
N TYR A 108 17.26 -5.79 10.13
CA TYR A 108 17.01 -4.84 9.06
C TYR A 108 15.83 -5.32 8.24
N VAL A 109 14.81 -4.49 8.06
CA VAL A 109 13.62 -4.85 7.28
C VAL A 109 13.27 -3.71 6.33
N THR A 110 13.13 -4.01 5.05
CA THR A 110 12.70 -3.02 4.06
C THR A 110 11.18 -2.92 4.01
N PRO A 111 10.63 -1.74 3.68
CA PRO A 111 9.19 -1.57 3.47
C PRO A 111 8.69 -2.17 2.14
N ARG A 112 9.58 -2.68 1.27
CA ARG A 112 9.26 -3.26 -0.04
C ARG A 112 10.28 -4.32 -0.46
N GLN A 113 9.81 -5.35 -1.16
CA GLN A 113 10.66 -6.33 -1.85
C GLN A 113 11.62 -5.69 -2.87
N GLY A 114 12.80 -6.30 -3.03
CA GLY A 114 13.83 -5.86 -3.98
C GLY A 114 14.66 -4.64 -3.55
N MET A 115 14.38 -4.04 -2.40
CA MET A 115 15.25 -3.04 -1.75
C MET A 115 16.39 -3.73 -1.00
N ASP A 116 17.56 -3.10 -0.90
CA ASP A 116 18.64 -3.66 -0.10
C ASP A 116 18.37 -3.39 1.40
N PRO A 117 18.10 -4.42 2.22
CA PRO A 117 17.82 -4.24 3.65
C PRO A 117 18.97 -3.60 4.43
N GLN A 118 20.22 -3.76 4.01
CA GLN A 118 21.36 -3.20 4.76
C GLN A 118 21.48 -1.68 4.63
N THR A 119 21.06 -1.13 3.49
CA THR A 119 21.22 0.28 3.15
C THR A 119 19.90 1.05 3.16
N GLU A 120 18.80 0.37 2.86
CA GLU A 120 17.47 0.97 2.71
C GLU A 120 16.45 0.42 3.72
N GLY A 121 16.84 -0.56 4.55
CA GLY A 121 15.98 -1.16 5.57
C GLY A 121 15.84 -0.30 6.82
N ILE A 122 14.68 -0.37 7.45
CA ILE A 122 14.47 0.09 8.83
C ILE A 122 15.25 -0.88 9.73
N MET A 123 16.19 -0.33 10.49
CA MET A 123 17.03 -1.10 11.40
C MET A 123 16.47 -0.99 12.82
N LEU A 124 16.20 -2.14 13.43
CA LEU A 124 16.06 -2.26 14.87
C LEU A 124 17.30 -2.94 15.45
N ALA A 125 17.78 -2.43 16.57
CA ALA A 125 18.86 -3.05 17.34
C ALA A 125 18.45 -3.27 18.79
N SER A 126 18.85 -4.41 19.35
CA SER A 126 18.68 -4.70 20.77
C SER A 126 19.80 -5.60 21.27
N TYR A 127 20.12 -5.49 22.55
CA TYR A 127 21.09 -6.36 23.19
C TYR A 127 20.39 -7.66 23.61
N ALA A 128 20.94 -8.79 23.20
CA ALA A 128 20.52 -10.10 23.67
C ALA A 128 21.63 -10.71 24.52
N THR A 129 21.29 -11.22 25.71
CA THR A 129 22.17 -12.10 26.48
C THR A 129 22.11 -13.48 25.86
N ASN A 130 23.22 -14.23 25.83
CA ASN A 130 23.22 -15.66 25.53
C ASN A 130 22.35 -16.42 26.53
N VAL A 131 21.08 -16.54 26.21
CA VAL A 131 20.13 -17.46 26.82
C VAL A 131 19.55 -18.28 25.67
N PHE A 132 20.44 -18.82 24.82
CA PHE A 132 20.13 -20.04 24.10
C PHE A 132 20.07 -21.12 25.17
N ILE A 133 18.89 -21.28 25.76
CA ILE A 133 18.60 -22.46 26.56
C ILE A 133 18.45 -23.57 25.52
N ASP A 134 19.51 -24.36 25.30
CA ASP A 134 19.46 -25.52 24.39
C ASP A 134 18.38 -26.54 24.80
N GLU A 135 17.79 -26.40 25.99
CA GLU A 135 16.64 -27.16 26.45
C GLU A 135 15.91 -26.38 27.56
N ILE A 136 14.81 -25.69 27.25
CA ILE A 136 13.83 -25.41 28.31
C ILE A 136 13.17 -26.76 28.59
N ASP A 137 13.59 -27.41 29.67
CA ASP A 137 12.90 -28.57 30.21
C ASP A 137 11.46 -28.17 30.56
N THR A 138 10.53 -28.53 29.68
CA THR A 138 9.09 -28.26 29.84
C THR A 138 8.41 -29.30 30.73
N THR A 139 9.13 -30.27 31.30
CA THR A 139 8.52 -31.35 32.10
C THR A 139 8.05 -30.93 33.50
N GLN A 140 8.25 -29.67 33.91
CA GLN A 140 7.89 -29.21 35.26
C GLN A 140 6.88 -28.06 35.37
N LEU A 141 6.12 -27.72 34.33
CA LEU A 141 5.05 -26.71 34.48
C LEU A 141 3.73 -27.17 33.86
N TYR A 142 3.16 -28.23 34.44
CA TYR A 142 1.72 -28.46 34.42
C TYR A 142 1.20 -28.45 35.86
N ASP A 143 0.91 -27.25 36.37
CA ASP A 143 0.05 -27.06 37.53
C ASP A 143 -1.08 -26.11 37.11
N PRO A 144 -2.30 -26.62 36.86
CA PRO A 144 -3.43 -25.80 36.47
C PRO A 144 -4.02 -25.12 37.71
N GLY A 145 -3.41 -24.03 38.13
CA GLY A 145 -3.92 -23.11 39.16
C GLY A 145 -4.77 -21.98 38.56
N PRO A 146 -5.90 -21.59 39.19
CA PRO A 146 -6.94 -20.81 38.52
C PRO A 146 -6.76 -19.29 38.66
N GLY A 147 -6.93 -18.60 37.54
CA GLY A 147 -7.45 -17.24 37.50
C GLY A 147 -6.44 -16.13 37.23
N GLY A 148 -6.84 -15.22 36.34
CA GLY A 148 -6.40 -13.83 36.41
C GLY A 148 -6.11 -13.16 35.08
N GLY A 149 -7.03 -12.27 34.67
CA GLY A 149 -6.66 -10.99 34.08
C GLY A 149 -6.63 -10.92 32.56
N GLY A 150 -7.72 -10.45 31.97
CA GLY A 150 -7.75 -10.04 30.57
C GLY A 150 -6.88 -8.82 30.29
N TYR A 151 -6.29 -8.83 29.10
CA TYR A 151 -6.11 -7.65 28.27
C TYR A 151 -6.72 -7.98 26.92
N ASP A 152 -7.97 -7.54 26.77
CA ASP A 152 -8.69 -7.48 25.51
C ASP A 152 -8.24 -6.18 24.81
N ASP A 153 -7.00 -6.19 24.31
CA ASP A 153 -6.54 -5.19 23.37
C ASP A 153 -6.78 -5.76 21.98
N GLY A 154 -8.01 -5.56 21.52
CA GLY A 154 -8.48 -5.95 20.22
C GLY A 154 -7.48 -5.55 19.14
N VAL A 155 -6.84 -6.57 18.57
CA VAL A 155 -6.30 -6.54 17.22
C VAL A 155 -7.38 -5.90 16.34
N PRO A 156 -7.09 -4.86 15.53
CA PRO A 156 -8.02 -4.42 14.52
C PRO A 156 -8.28 -5.64 13.63
N GLY A 157 -9.49 -6.21 13.73
CA GLY A 157 -9.92 -7.28 12.85
C GLY A 157 -9.77 -6.84 11.39
N PRO A 158 -9.78 -7.79 10.44
CA PRO A 158 -9.67 -7.49 9.02
C PRO A 158 -10.74 -6.43 8.68
N GLY A 159 -10.26 -5.20 8.46
CA GLY A 159 -11.12 -4.07 8.13
C GLY A 159 -11.92 -4.44 6.90
N ASP A 160 -13.23 -4.17 7.00
CA ASP A 160 -14.26 -4.36 5.98
C ASP A 160 -13.68 -4.21 4.57
N ASP A 161 -13.71 -5.29 3.79
CA ASP A 161 -13.22 -5.35 2.41
C ASP A 161 -13.98 -4.39 1.48
N ASN A 162 -15.00 -3.71 2.01
CA ASN A 162 -15.77 -2.67 1.36
C ASN A 162 -15.23 -1.25 1.58
N ASP A 163 -14.11 -1.05 2.29
CA ASP A 163 -13.48 0.26 2.41
C ASP A 163 -12.82 0.69 1.07
N PRO A 164 -13.34 1.72 0.38
CA PRO A 164 -12.79 2.20 -0.89
C PRO A 164 -11.34 2.67 -0.78
N ASP A 165 -10.88 3.10 0.40
CA ASP A 165 -9.51 3.56 0.62
C ASP A 165 -8.53 2.39 0.67
N LYS A 166 -8.95 1.26 1.24
CA LYS A 166 -8.19 -0.01 1.24
C LYS A 166 -8.06 -0.57 -0.18
N LEU A 167 -9.16 -0.58 -0.94
CA LEU A 167 -9.20 -1.05 -2.33
C LEU A 167 -8.27 -0.22 -3.25
N TRP A 168 -8.25 1.10 -3.06
CA TRP A 168 -7.31 1.97 -3.76
C TRP A 168 -5.87 1.76 -3.36
N SER A 169 -5.61 1.56 -2.06
CA SER A 169 -4.28 1.27 -1.53
C SER A 169 -3.72 -0.03 -2.15
N ASP A 170 -4.49 -1.11 -2.12
CA ASP A 170 -4.10 -2.42 -2.66
C ASP A 170 -3.85 -2.36 -4.17
N TYR A 171 -4.69 -1.64 -4.91
CA TYR A 171 -4.48 -1.39 -6.33
C TYR A 171 -3.18 -0.63 -6.59
N TYR A 172 -2.87 0.39 -5.78
CA TYR A 172 -1.66 1.18 -5.93
C TYR A 172 -0.40 0.38 -5.55
N GLU A 173 -0.47 -0.48 -4.53
CA GLU A 173 0.59 -1.42 -4.19
C GLU A 173 0.89 -2.36 -5.35
N TYR A 174 -0.16 -2.90 -5.96
CA TYR A 174 -0.08 -3.79 -7.10
C TYR A 174 0.56 -3.10 -8.32
N VAL A 175 0.14 -1.87 -8.64
CA VAL A 175 0.71 -1.08 -9.75
C VAL A 175 2.18 -0.75 -9.51
N LEU A 176 2.55 -0.38 -8.27
CA LEU A 176 3.94 -0.06 -7.92
C LEU A 176 4.88 -1.26 -7.98
N GLY A 177 4.36 -2.48 -7.87
CA GLY A 177 5.12 -3.72 -8.06
C GLY A 177 5.35 -4.13 -9.52
N LEU A 178 4.78 -3.41 -10.49
CA LEU A 178 4.97 -3.67 -11.92
C LEU A 178 6.18 -2.90 -12.46
N GLU A 179 7.14 -3.60 -13.07
CA GLU A 179 8.17 -2.96 -13.86
C GLU A 179 7.59 -2.57 -15.25
N THR A 180 7.66 -1.29 -15.58
CA THR A 180 7.09 -0.75 -16.84
C THR A 180 8.18 -0.30 -17.81
N ILE A 181 8.07 -0.66 -19.09
CA ILE A 181 8.88 -0.07 -20.17
C ILE A 181 8.02 0.91 -20.97
N GLY A 182 8.32 2.20 -20.83
CA GLY A 182 7.69 3.31 -21.54
C GLY A 182 7.30 4.46 -20.60
N SER A 183 7.72 5.68 -20.93
CA SER A 183 7.52 6.89 -20.10
C SER A 183 6.06 7.18 -19.76
N ASN A 184 5.14 6.68 -20.59
CA ASN A 184 3.70 6.96 -20.48
C ASN A 184 2.92 5.80 -19.86
N LEU A 185 3.57 4.66 -19.59
CA LEU A 185 2.90 3.46 -19.12
C LEU A 185 2.43 3.60 -17.67
N MET A 186 3.33 4.00 -16.76
CA MET A 186 3.01 4.20 -15.35
C MET A 186 1.87 5.21 -15.15
N PRO A 187 1.90 6.42 -15.75
CA PRO A 187 0.78 7.35 -15.65
C PRO A 187 -0.55 6.76 -16.12
N THR A 188 -0.54 5.97 -17.20
CA THR A 188 -1.76 5.34 -17.74
C THR A 188 -2.28 4.24 -16.82
N VAL A 189 -1.40 3.45 -16.23
CA VAL A 189 -1.77 2.35 -15.33
C VAL A 189 -2.29 2.89 -13.99
N SER A 190 -1.70 3.97 -13.47
CA SER A 190 -2.16 4.61 -12.22
C SER A 190 -3.57 5.20 -12.33
N VAL A 191 -3.99 5.64 -13.52
CA VAL A 191 -5.34 6.20 -13.76
C VAL A 191 -6.25 5.27 -14.56
N LEU A 192 -5.83 4.01 -14.77
CA LEU A 192 -6.60 3.02 -15.52
C LEU A 192 -8.04 2.84 -15.00
N PRO A 193 -8.32 2.78 -13.68
CA PRO A 193 -9.69 2.70 -13.19
C PRO A 193 -10.55 3.88 -13.67
N LEU A 194 -9.98 5.10 -13.69
CA LEU A 194 -10.69 6.29 -14.15
C LEU A 194 -10.94 6.28 -15.66
N ILE A 195 -9.98 5.76 -16.44
CA ILE A 195 -10.14 5.57 -17.88
C ILE A 195 -11.28 4.58 -18.16
N LEU A 196 -11.30 3.44 -17.44
CA LEU A 196 -12.32 2.41 -17.63
C LEU A 196 -13.72 2.92 -17.23
N LEU A 197 -13.81 3.64 -16.11
CA LEU A 197 -15.06 4.26 -15.64
C LEU A 197 -15.64 5.29 -16.64
N ASP A 198 -14.79 6.04 -17.34
CA ASP A 198 -15.24 7.05 -18.33
C ASP A 198 -15.53 6.47 -19.72
N LYS A 199 -14.98 5.29 -20.05
CA LYS A 199 -14.95 4.78 -21.43
C LYS A 199 -15.74 3.51 -21.67
N LEU A 200 -16.09 2.77 -20.62
CA LEU A 200 -16.77 1.48 -20.75
C LEU A 200 -18.23 1.57 -20.32
N ASP A 201 -19.12 1.35 -21.28
CA ASP A 201 -20.54 1.14 -21.02
C ASP A 201 -20.70 -0.17 -20.20
N GLY A 202 -21.21 -0.05 -18.96
CA GLY A 202 -21.39 -1.17 -18.03
C GLY A 202 -20.48 -1.15 -16.80
N ILE A 203 -19.55 -0.20 -16.70
CA ILE A 203 -18.83 0.11 -15.45
C ILE A 203 -19.45 1.37 -14.86
N GLU A 204 -20.32 1.22 -13.87
CA GLU A 204 -21.06 2.33 -13.25
C GLU A 204 -20.41 2.83 -11.97
N THR A 205 -19.54 2.00 -11.37
CA THR A 205 -18.92 2.29 -10.08
C THR A 205 -17.40 2.24 -10.17
N LEU A 206 -16.75 3.08 -9.35
CA LEU A 206 -15.30 3.08 -9.20
C LEU A 206 -14.76 1.71 -8.78
N ARG A 207 -15.51 0.96 -7.95
CA ARG A 207 -15.15 -0.40 -7.56
C ARG A 207 -15.07 -1.35 -8.76
N GLN A 208 -16.11 -1.39 -9.59
CA GLN A 208 -16.10 -2.20 -10.83
C GLN A 208 -14.94 -1.79 -11.74
N ALA A 209 -14.61 -0.49 -11.79
CA ALA A 209 -13.49 0.01 -12.57
C ALA A 209 -12.12 -0.46 -12.02
N MET A 210 -11.98 -0.53 -10.69
CA MET A 210 -10.78 -1.05 -10.02
C MET A 210 -10.63 -2.56 -10.17
N GLU A 211 -11.73 -3.32 -10.08
CA GLU A 211 -11.71 -4.76 -10.33
C GLU A 211 -11.35 -5.06 -11.79
N ALA A 212 -11.92 -4.29 -12.73
CA ALA A 212 -11.61 -4.39 -14.15
C ALA A 212 -10.15 -4.03 -14.45
N SER A 213 -9.61 -2.95 -13.87
CA SER A 213 -8.22 -2.56 -14.05
C SER A 213 -7.26 -3.59 -13.46
N TYR A 214 -7.54 -4.13 -12.28
CA TYR A 214 -6.74 -5.20 -11.66
C TYR A 214 -6.68 -6.43 -12.58
N LEU A 215 -7.83 -6.88 -13.09
CA LEU A 215 -7.90 -8.02 -14.00
C LEU A 215 -7.08 -7.80 -15.28
N ILE A 216 -7.22 -6.61 -15.90
CA ILE A 216 -6.45 -6.24 -17.09
C ILE A 216 -4.94 -6.31 -16.80
N LEU A 217 -4.49 -5.71 -15.70
CA LEU A 217 -3.07 -5.67 -15.35
C LEU A 217 -2.53 -7.05 -14.98
N HIS A 218 -3.31 -7.86 -14.27
CA HIS A 218 -2.97 -9.24 -13.92
C HIS A 218 -2.85 -10.15 -15.13
N LYS A 219 -3.65 -9.93 -16.18
CA LYS A 219 -3.56 -10.68 -17.43
C LYS A 219 -2.49 -10.15 -18.37
N ALA A 220 -2.24 -8.83 -18.36
CA ALA A 220 -1.27 -8.17 -19.23
C ALA A 220 0.18 -8.34 -18.75
N LYS A 221 0.41 -8.64 -17.46
CA LYS A 221 1.76 -8.86 -16.92
C LYS A 221 2.36 -10.17 -17.43
N LYS A 222 3.67 -10.16 -17.65
CA LYS A 222 4.46 -11.37 -17.94
C LYS A 222 5.54 -11.56 -16.87
N PRO A 223 5.87 -12.81 -16.50
CA PRO A 223 7.03 -13.07 -15.65
C PRO A 223 8.31 -12.62 -16.37
N TYR A 224 9.15 -11.83 -15.71
CA TYR A 224 10.43 -11.36 -16.25
C TYR A 224 11.57 -11.67 -15.26
N PRO A 225 12.24 -12.82 -15.40
CA PRO A 225 13.37 -13.15 -14.55
C PRO A 225 14.58 -12.26 -14.87
N PRO A 226 15.43 -11.88 -13.88
CA PRO A 226 15.40 -12.31 -12.48
C PRO A 226 14.57 -11.41 -11.53
N LYS A 227 13.91 -10.35 -12.02
CA LYS A 227 13.24 -9.35 -11.18
C LYS A 227 11.82 -9.06 -11.66
N GLY A 228 10.85 -9.75 -11.05
CA GLY A 228 9.45 -9.31 -11.01
C GLY A 228 8.59 -9.55 -12.26
N TYR A 229 7.53 -8.74 -12.35
CA TYR A 229 6.52 -8.79 -13.39
C TYR A 229 6.68 -7.61 -14.36
N PHE A 230 6.69 -7.93 -15.65
CA PHE A 230 6.85 -6.95 -16.72
C PHE A 230 5.51 -6.61 -17.37
N LEU A 231 5.24 -5.30 -17.53
CA LEU A 231 4.09 -4.80 -18.29
C LEU A 231 4.56 -4.03 -19.52
N SER A 232 4.03 -4.41 -20.70
CA SER A 232 4.25 -3.68 -21.96
C SER A 232 2.97 -3.02 -22.46
N TRP A 233 3.12 -1.89 -23.16
CA TRP A 233 2.00 -1.19 -23.78
C TRP A 233 1.19 -2.05 -24.74
N ARG A 234 1.88 -2.90 -25.52
CA ARG A 234 1.24 -3.81 -26.47
C ARG A 234 0.34 -4.82 -25.74
N TYR A 235 0.77 -5.32 -24.58
CA TYR A 235 -0.03 -6.27 -23.80
C TYR A 235 -1.21 -5.58 -23.12
N LEU A 236 -0.99 -4.42 -22.51
CA LEU A 236 -2.06 -3.64 -21.88
C LEU A 236 -3.18 -3.32 -22.89
N LYS A 237 -2.81 -2.80 -24.07
CA LYS A 237 -3.73 -2.47 -25.15
C LYS A 237 -4.51 -3.69 -25.66
N ASN A 238 -3.81 -4.79 -25.93
CA ASN A 238 -4.43 -6.01 -26.44
C ASN A 238 -5.39 -6.62 -25.43
N THR A 239 -4.98 -6.69 -24.16
CA THR A 239 -5.79 -7.26 -23.07
C THR A 239 -7.05 -6.44 -22.84
N THR A 240 -6.93 -5.11 -22.82
CA THR A 240 -8.12 -4.25 -22.63
C THR A 240 -9.10 -4.40 -23.80
N LYS A 241 -8.58 -4.49 -25.03
CA LYS A 241 -9.42 -4.69 -26.23
C LYS A 241 -10.10 -6.05 -26.23
N GLU A 242 -9.41 -7.09 -25.77
CA GLU A 242 -9.93 -8.45 -25.71
C GLU A 242 -11.05 -8.59 -24.68
N TYR A 243 -10.87 -8.05 -23.47
CA TYR A 243 -11.82 -8.22 -22.37
C TYR A 243 -12.98 -7.23 -22.41
N TYR A 244 -12.75 -6.03 -22.89
CA TYR A 244 -13.71 -4.93 -22.78
C TYR A 244 -14.01 -4.24 -24.12
N GLY A 245 -13.50 -4.75 -25.24
CA GLY A 245 -13.71 -4.16 -26.57
C GLY A 245 -13.04 -2.79 -26.77
N TYR A 246 -12.42 -2.21 -25.74
CA TYR A 246 -11.83 -0.89 -25.76
C TYR A 246 -10.31 -0.94 -25.92
N SER A 247 -9.79 -0.12 -26.83
CA SER A 247 -8.35 -0.01 -27.09
C SER A 247 -7.79 1.25 -26.46
N ILE A 248 -7.15 1.12 -25.30
CA ILE A 248 -6.47 2.21 -24.60
C ILE A 248 -5.42 2.85 -25.51
N GLN A 249 -5.44 4.18 -25.57
CA GLN A 249 -4.50 5.03 -26.28
C GLN A 249 -3.49 5.65 -25.29
N PRO A 250 -2.23 5.91 -25.74
CA PRO A 250 -1.22 6.50 -24.88
C PRO A 250 -1.56 7.89 -24.38
N ASN A 251 -2.63 8.53 -24.85
CA ASN A 251 -3.02 9.87 -24.41
C ASN A 251 -4.27 9.85 -23.51
N ASP A 252 -4.89 8.69 -23.25
CA ASP A 252 -6.11 8.63 -22.46
C ASP A 252 -5.90 9.10 -21.02
N TYR A 253 -4.67 8.94 -20.49
CA TYR A 253 -4.30 9.44 -19.17
C TYR A 253 -4.23 10.96 -19.08
N LYS A 254 -4.09 11.70 -20.19
CA LYS A 254 -3.93 13.16 -20.19
C LYS A 254 -5.14 13.90 -19.64
N LYS A 255 -6.35 13.35 -19.83
CA LYS A 255 -7.59 13.88 -19.23
C LYS A 255 -7.55 13.83 -17.69
N TYR A 256 -6.72 12.96 -17.13
CA TYR A 256 -6.59 12.71 -15.70
C TYR A 256 -5.25 13.22 -15.12
N GLN A 257 -4.42 13.88 -15.92
CA GLN A 257 -3.25 14.56 -15.38
C GLN A 257 -3.67 15.89 -14.75
N PRO A 258 -3.08 16.25 -13.59
CA PRO A 258 -3.21 17.61 -13.09
C PRO A 258 -2.67 18.57 -14.15
N TYR A 259 -3.46 19.60 -14.49
CA TYR A 259 -3.09 20.62 -15.48
C TYR A 259 -1.71 21.18 -15.14
N GLN A 260 -0.71 20.87 -15.95
CA GLN A 260 0.60 21.51 -15.86
C GLN A 260 0.58 22.70 -16.81
N PRO A 261 0.55 23.95 -16.31
CA PRO A 261 0.66 25.11 -17.20
C PRO A 261 2.00 25.02 -17.92
N ASN A 262 1.95 25.14 -19.26
CA ASN A 262 3.13 25.09 -20.12
C ASN A 262 4.18 26.08 -19.59
N SER A 263 5.33 25.54 -19.15
CA SER A 263 6.55 26.28 -18.80
C SER A 263 7.17 26.92 -20.03
#